data_AF-A0A0K0DE43-F1
#
_entry.id   AF-A0A0K0DE43-F1
#
_cell.length_a   1.000
_cell.length_b   1.000
_cell.length_c   1.000
_cell.angle_alpha   90.00
_cell.angle_beta   90.00
_cell.angle_gamma   90.00
#
_symmetry.space_group_name_H-M   'P 1'
#
loop_
_entity.id
_entity.type
_entity.pdbx_description
1 polymer ?
#
loop_
_entity_poly.entity_id
_entity_poly.type
_entity_poly.pdbx_seq_one_letter_code
_entity_poly.pdbx_strand_id
1 'polypeptide(L)'
;MVISMISLDVEGVLFKTSMSTLTSVKGSYFEQLLQNNDWKKKLDTQGNLFVDRDSTIFPLILNYLRDGNIPLPKDEYYLERILREAR
;
A
#
# COMPACT_ATOMS: atom_id res chain seq x y z
N MET A 1 -0.91 -17.98 14.92
CA MET A 1 -0.20 -16.78 14.46
C MET A 1 -1.16 -15.60 14.54
N VAL A 2 -0.77 -14.52 15.21
CA VAL A 2 -1.58 -13.29 15.25
C VAL A 2 -1.26 -12.51 13.98
N ILE A 3 -2.26 -12.25 13.14
CA ILE A 3 -2.09 -11.38 11.97
C ILE A 3 -2.02 -9.94 12.49
N SER A 4 -0.87 -9.29 12.32
CA SER A 4 -0.72 -7.86 12.61
C SER A 4 -1.34 -7.07 11.47
N MET A 5 -2.46 -6.40 11.77
CA MET A 5 -3.20 -5.57 10.82
C MET A 5 -2.79 -4.11 10.95
N ILE A 6 -2.89 -3.37 9.85
CA ILE A 6 -2.66 -1.93 9.76
C ILE A 6 -3.76 -1.30 8.91
N SER A 7 -4.18 -0.10 9.30
CA SER A 7 -5.07 0.76 8.52
C SER A 7 -4.24 1.82 7.80
N LEU A 8 -4.53 2.03 6.52
CA LEU A 8 -3.93 3.03 5.68
C LEU A 8 -5.00 4.04 5.28
N ASP A 9 -4.70 5.32 5.39
CA ASP A 9 -5.51 6.39 4.81
C ASP A 9 -4.84 6.84 3.50
N VAL A 10 -5.45 6.51 2.37
CA VAL A 10 -4.94 6.88 1.05
C VAL A 10 -5.86 7.96 0.49
N GLU A 11 -5.43 9.23 0.55
CA GLU A 11 -6.22 10.41 0.14
C GLU A 11 -7.67 10.45 0.68
N GLY A 12 -7.89 10.03 1.94
CA GLY A 12 -9.20 9.99 2.60
C GLY A 12 -9.94 8.66 2.46
N VAL A 13 -9.41 7.69 1.70
CA VAL A 13 -9.98 6.36 1.56
C VAL A 13 -9.23 5.38 2.46
N LEU A 14 -9.96 4.75 3.38
CA LEU A 14 -9.39 3.80 4.33
C LEU A 14 -9.24 2.41 3.72
N PHE A 15 -8.02 1.89 3.78
CA PHE A 15 -7.68 0.52 3.42
C PHE A 15 -7.19 -0.22 4.65
N LYS A 16 -7.56 -1.50 4.78
CA LYS A 16 -7.09 -2.36 5.87
C LYS A 16 -6.40 -3.59 5.31
N THR A 17 -5.21 -3.88 5.80
CA THR A 17 -4.41 -5.02 5.34
C THR A 17 -3.47 -5.53 6.44
N SER A 18 -2.74 -6.61 6.17
CA SER A 18 -1.72 -7.13 7.08
C SER A 18 -0.35 -6.49 6.83
N MET A 19 0.46 -6.41 7.88
CA MET A 19 1.87 -6.03 7.79
C MET A 19 2.61 -6.92 6.78
N SER A 20 2.34 -8.23 6.79
CA SER A 20 2.96 -9.19 5.87
C SER A 20 2.66 -8.91 4.40
N THR A 21 1.48 -8.36 4.09
CA THR A 21 1.13 -7.95 2.73
C THR A 21 1.99 -6.75 2.33
N LEU A 22 2.07 -5.74 3.19
CA LEU A 22 2.83 -4.52 2.92
C LEU A 22 4.35 -4.76 2.82
N THR A 23 4.86 -5.81 3.45
CA THR A 23 6.29 -6.17 3.40
C THR A 23 6.59 -7.34 2.47
N SER A 24 5.65 -7.77 1.61
CA SER A 24 5.83 -8.93 0.73
C SER A 24 6.89 -8.71 -0.36
N VAL A 25 7.09 -7.46 -0.76
CA VAL A 25 8.06 -7.06 -1.79
C VAL A 25 9.24 -6.35 -1.13
N LYS A 26 10.40 -7.01 -1.15
CA LYS A 26 11.65 -6.48 -0.58
C LYS A 26 12.07 -5.18 -1.26
N GLY A 27 12.50 -4.20 -0.46
CA GLY A 27 12.95 -2.91 -0.97
C GLY A 27 11.82 -2.02 -1.50
N SER A 28 10.55 -2.43 -1.41
CA SER A 28 9.42 -1.55 -1.69
C SER A 28 9.30 -0.45 -0.63
N TYR A 29 8.56 0.62 -0.97
CA TYR A 29 8.28 1.73 -0.04
C TYR A 29 7.76 1.25 1.31
N PHE A 30 6.71 0.41 1.31
CA PHE A 30 6.10 -0.06 2.55
C PHE A 30 7.01 -0.97 3.36
N GLU A 31 7.82 -1.79 2.70
CA GLU A 31 8.77 -2.66 3.37
C GLU A 31 9.82 -1.84 4.13
N GLN A 32 10.42 -0.84 3.47
CA GLN A 32 11.36 0.08 4.10
C GLN A 32 10.72 0.92 5.22
N LEU A 33 9.49 1.40 4.99
CA LEU A 33 8.75 2.20 5.97
C LEU A 33 8.42 1.42 7.25
N LEU A 34 8.11 0.13 7.14
CA LEU A 34 7.70 -0.69 8.28
C LEU A 34 8.88 -1.29 9.05
N GLN A 35 10.03 -1.49 8.40
CA GLN A 35 11.24 -2.01 9.05
C GLN A 35 11.76 -1.12 10.18
N ASN A 36 11.74 0.21 10.01
CA ASN A 36 12.40 1.13 10.95
C ASN A 36 11.57 1.50 12.19
N ASN A 37 10.37 0.91 12.38
CA ASN A 37 9.40 1.23 13.45
C ASN A 37 8.96 2.71 13.57
N ASP A 38 9.53 3.64 12.80
CA ASP A 38 9.20 5.06 12.85
C ASP A 38 7.81 5.37 12.29
N TRP A 39 7.25 4.47 11.48
CA TRP A 39 5.87 4.57 10.99
C TRP A 39 4.83 4.71 12.11
N LYS A 40 5.10 4.18 13.31
CA LYS A 40 4.20 4.32 14.48
C LYS A 40 4.00 5.77 14.90
N LYS A 41 5.00 6.63 14.66
CA LYS A 41 4.92 8.09 14.94
C LYS A 41 4.14 8.85 13.87
N LYS A 42 3.87 8.20 12.72
CA LYS A 42 3.14 8.77 11.58
C LYS A 42 1.66 8.37 11.56
N LEU A 43 1.20 7.66 12.59
CA LEU A 43 -0.21 7.32 12.74
C LEU A 43 -1.00 8.55 13.18
N ASP A 44 -2.19 8.73 12.60
CA ASP A 44 -3.15 9.72 13.05
C ASP A 44 -3.77 9.34 14.41
N THR A 45 -4.68 10.17 14.91
CA THR A 45 -5.40 9.94 16.18
C THR A 45 -6.33 8.73 16.15
N GLN A 46 -6.65 8.21 14.97
CA GLN A 46 -7.48 7.03 14.74
C GLN A 46 -6.64 5.76 14.50
N GLY A 47 -5.30 5.88 14.45
CA GLY A 47 -4.38 4.78 14.20
C GLY A 47 -4.18 4.43 12.72
N ASN A 48 -4.53 5.32 11.79
CA ASN A 48 -4.29 5.14 10.37
C ASN A 48 -2.95 5.73 9.95
N LEU A 49 -2.26 5.05 9.04
CA LEU A 49 -1.06 5.56 8.40
C LEU A 49 -1.44 6.29 7.11
N PHE A 50 -1.20 7.60 7.05
CA PHE A 50 -1.49 8.38 5.86
C PHE A 50 -0.52 8.06 4.70
N VAL A 51 -1.08 7.96 3.50
CA VAL A 51 -0.40 7.68 2.25
C VAL A 51 -0.90 8.68 1.20
N ASP A 52 -0.03 9.61 0.84
CA ASP A 52 -0.32 10.69 -0.12
C ASP A 52 -0.22 10.18 -1.57
N ARG A 53 -1.12 9.25 -1.96
CA ARG A 53 -1.14 8.52 -3.24
C ARG A 53 -2.57 8.35 -3.75
N ASP A 54 -2.71 7.97 -5.02
CA ASP A 54 -4.01 7.86 -5.69
C ASP A 54 -4.84 6.67 -5.16
N SER A 55 -5.88 6.99 -4.40
CA SER A 55 -6.79 6.00 -3.79
C SER A 55 -7.55 5.13 -4.81
N THR A 56 -7.70 5.60 -6.05
CA THR A 56 -8.42 4.86 -7.10
C THR A 56 -7.53 3.80 -7.78
N ILE A 57 -6.21 3.92 -7.63
CA ILE A 57 -5.21 2.98 -8.17
C ILE A 57 -4.68 2.05 -7.07
N PHE A 58 -4.63 2.53 -5.82
CA PHE A 58 -4.11 1.78 -4.68
C PHE A 58 -4.64 0.33 -4.53
N PRO A 59 -5.93 0.01 -4.81
CA PRO A 59 -6.40 -1.38 -4.76
C PRO A 59 -5.58 -2.35 -5.63
N LEU A 60 -5.11 -1.91 -6.80
CA LEU A 60 -4.29 -2.73 -7.70
C LEU A 60 -2.89 -2.95 -7.13
N ILE A 61 -2.29 -1.90 -6.56
CA ILE A 61 -1.01 -2.00 -5.86
C ILE A 61 -1.14 -2.99 -4.70
N LEU A 62 -2.21 -2.89 -3.92
CA LEU A 62 -2.46 -3.76 -2.79
C LEU A 62 -2.71 -5.22 -3.22
N ASN A 63 -3.38 -5.45 -4.34
CA ASN A 63 -3.54 -6.79 -4.90
C ASN A 63 -2.20 -7.38 -5.37
N TYR A 64 -1.36 -6.57 -6.03
CA TYR A 64 -0.01 -7.00 -6.38
C TYR A 64 0.81 -7.40 -5.14
N LEU A 65 0.70 -6.64 -4.05
CA LEU A 65 1.37 -6.98 -2.78
C LEU A 65 0.82 -8.27 -2.13
N ARG A 66 -0.42 -8.68 -2.42
CA ARG A 66 -1.02 -9.93 -1.92
C ARG A 66 -0.61 -11.14 -2.76
N ASP A 67 -0.71 -11.00 -4.08
CA ASP A 67 -0.66 -12.13 -5.02
C ASP A 67 0.67 -12.23 -5.78
N GLY A 68 1.50 -11.18 -5.71
CA GLY A 68 2.77 -11.06 -6.45
C GLY A 68 2.62 -10.79 -7.94
N ASN A 69 1.38 -10.70 -8.44
CA ASN A 69 1.06 -10.34 -9.83
C ASN A 69 -0.35 -9.75 -9.91
N ILE A 70 -0.61 -8.97 -10.97
CA ILE A 70 -1.95 -8.51 -11.35
C ILE A 70 -2.05 -8.52 -12.88
N PRO A 71 -3.24 -8.73 -13.46
CA PRO A 71 -3.45 -8.47 -14.88
C PRO A 71 -3.30 -6.97 -15.14
N LEU A 72 -2.47 -6.61 -16.11
CA LEU A 72 -2.33 -5.21 -16.52
C LEU A 72 -3.43 -4.82 -17.53
N PRO A 73 -3.96 -3.60 -17.43
CA PRO A 73 -4.93 -3.08 -18.38
C PRO A 73 -4.27 -2.89 -19.76
N LYS A 74 -5.08 -2.96 -20.82
CA LYS A 74 -4.66 -2.57 -22.18
C LYS A 74 -4.77 -1.06 -22.43
N ASP A 75 -5.51 -0.37 -21.58
CA ASP A 75 -5.66 1.09 -21.64
C ASP A 75 -4.35 1.74 -21.18
N GLU A 76 -3.68 2.45 -22.09
CA GLU A 76 -2.36 3.03 -21.85
C GLU A 76 -2.41 4.09 -20.73
N TYR A 77 -3.45 4.92 -20.70
CA TYR A 77 -3.61 5.94 -19.67
C TYR A 77 -3.75 5.32 -18.28
N TYR A 78 -4.57 4.27 -18.15
CA TYR A 78 -4.73 3.55 -16.89
C TYR A 78 -3.44 2.80 -16.49
N LEU A 79 -2.72 2.23 -17.47
CA LEU A 79 -1.42 1.61 -17.24
C LEU A 79 -0.39 2.62 -16.72
N GLU A 80 -0.30 3.81 -17.32
CA GLU A 80 0.60 4.88 -16.85
C GLU A 80 0.30 5.31 -15.42
N ARG A 81 -0.98 5.39 -15.04
CA ARG A 81 -1.37 5.66 -13.65
C ARG A 81 -0.88 4.57 -12.71
N ILE A 82 -1.05 3.29 -13.04
CA ILE A 82 -0.52 2.17 -12.25
C ILE A 82 1.01 2.28 -12.13
N LEU A 83 1.71 2.52 -13.23
CA LEU A 83 3.18 2.64 -13.26
C LEU A 83 3.68 3.84 -12.45
N ARG A 84 2.90 4.92 -12.34
CA ARG A 84 3.22 6.05 -11.47
C ARG A 84 3.11 5.67 -9.99
N GLU A 85 2.07 4.92 -9.63
CA GLU A 85 1.81 4.47 -8.25
C GLU A 85 2.74 3.34 -7.79
N ALA A 86 3.24 2.51 -8.70
CA ALA A 86 4.12 1.38 -8.40
C ALA A 86 5.62 1.72 -8.27
N ARG A 87 5.98 3.01 -8.20
CA ARG A 87 7.37 3.48 -8.07
C ARG A 87 7.93 3.39 -6.65
#